data_AF-A0A090DTG7-F1
#
_entry.id   AF-A0A090DTG7-F1
#
_cell.length_a   1.000
_cell.length_b   1.000
_cell.length_c   1.000
_cell.angle_alpha   90.00
_cell.angle_beta   90.00
_cell.angle_gamma   90.00
#
_symmetry.space_group_name_H-M   'P 1'
#
loop_
_entity.id
_entity.type
_entity.pdbx_description
1 polymer ?
#
loop_
_entity_poly.entity_id
_entity_poly.type
_entity_poly.pdbx_seq_one_letter_code
_entity_poly.pdbx_strand_id
1 'polypeptide(L)' 'MPDHLQPIDRLDYAVLALEGLNDLVAAAPNLQEVPSEKLSVLIGLVADEIKDCAEELRQGH' A
#
# COMPACT_ATOMS: atom_id res chain seq x y z
N MET A 1 2.12 -2.31 -22.95
CA MET A 1 2.18 -2.81 -21.57
C MET A 1 3.50 -2.32 -21.05
N PRO A 2 3.59 -1.34 -20.13
CA PRO A 2 4.90 -0.99 -19.62
C PRO A 2 5.45 -2.22 -18.91
N ASP A 3 6.70 -2.51 -19.24
CA ASP A 3 7.50 -3.65 -18.81
C ASP A 3 7.42 -3.85 -17.28
N HIS A 4 7.60 -5.10 -16.83
CA HIS A 4 7.57 -5.48 -15.42
C HIS A 4 8.31 -4.47 -14.55
N LEU A 5 7.53 -3.69 -13.77
CA LEU A 5 8.07 -2.72 -12.81
C LEU A 5 9.04 -3.44 -11.88
N GLN A 6 10.20 -2.83 -11.62
CA GLN A 6 11.12 -3.40 -10.65
C GLN A 6 10.43 -3.38 -9.28
N PRO A 7 10.79 -4.30 -8.36
CA PRO A 7 10.24 -4.32 -7.01
C PRO A 7 10.40 -2.98 -6.28
N ILE A 8 11.47 -2.24 -6.59
CA ILE A 8 11.71 -0.91 -6.02
C ILE A 8 10.70 0.14 -6.52
N ASP A 9 10.34 0.12 -7.81
CA ASP A 9 9.34 1.04 -8.38
C ASP A 9 7.96 0.75 -7.80
N ARG A 10 7.64 -0.54 -7.61
CA ARG A 10 6.41 -1.00 -6.96
C ARG A 10 6.34 -0.54 -5.50
N LEU A 11 7.47 -0.58 -4.78
CA LEU A 11 7.56 -0.11 -3.40
C LEU A 11 7.26 1.39 -3.29
N ASP A 12 7.75 2.21 -4.23
CA ASP A 12 7.43 3.64 -4.27
C ASP A 12 5.92 3.89 -4.43
N TYR A 13 5.24 3.11 -5.28
CA TYR A 13 3.78 3.17 -5.39
C TYR A 13 3.05 2.69 -4.13
N ALA A 14 3.55 1.66 -3.47
CA ALA A 14 2.97 1.17 -2.22
C ALA A 14 3.09 2.22 -1.09
N VAL A 15 4.20 2.96 -1.04
CA VAL A 15 4.37 4.09 -0.11
C VAL A 15 3.35 5.19 -0.40
N LEU A 16 3.20 5.60 -1.67
CA LEU A 16 2.19 6.60 -2.05
C LEU A 16 0.76 6.15 -1.71
N ALA A 17 0.45 4.87 -1.89
CA ALA A 17 -0.84 4.31 -1.50
C ALA A 17 -1.06 4.36 0.01
N LEU A 18 -0.02 4.06 0.81
CA LEU A 18 -0.08 4.16 2.26
C LEU A 18 -0.30 5.61 2.73
N GLU A 19 0.39 6.57 2.13
CA GLU A 19 0.22 8.00 2.41
C GLU A 19 -1.22 8.45 2.11
N GLY A 20 -1.77 8.06 0.95
CA GLY A 20 -3.16 8.35 0.60
C GLY A 20 -4.18 7.74 1.57
N LEU A 21 -3.91 6.54 2.10
CA LEU A 21 -4.75 5.94 3.14
C LEU A 21 -4.67 6.70 4.46
N ASN A 22 -3.47 7.16 4.84
CA ASN A 22 -3.28 7.98 6.02
C ASN A 22 -4.01 9.33 5.89
N ASP A 23 -3.95 9.97 4.73
CA ASP A 23 -4.67 11.21 4.44
C ASP A 23 -6.19 11.01 4.50
N LEU A 24 -6.69 9.88 3.98
CA LEU A 24 -8.11 9.53 4.07
C LEU A 24 -8.57 9.38 5.53
N VAL A 25 -7.76 8.71 6.35
CA VAL A 25 -8.02 8.54 7.79
C VAL A 25 -7.97 9.89 8.51
N ALA A 26 -7.00 10.75 8.18
CA ALA A 26 -6.83 12.07 8.78
C ALA A 26 -7.92 13.07 8.36
N ALA A 27 -8.42 12.97 7.12
CA ALA A 27 -9.46 13.83 6.58
C ALA A 27 -10.88 13.45 7.04
N ALA A 28 -11.07 12.27 7.62
CA ALA A 28 -12.36 11.83 8.14
C ALA A 28 -12.63 12.47 9.52
N PRO A 29 -13.52 13.48 9.65
CA PRO A 29 -13.77 14.16 10.92
C PRO A 29 -14.37 13.22 11.99
N ASN A 30 -15.01 12.13 11.55
CA ASN A 30 -15.36 10.96 12.35
C ASN A 30 -15.09 9.70 11.53
N LEU A 31 -14.10 8.90 11.92
CA LEU A 31 -13.78 7.60 11.29
C LEU A 31 -14.97 6.61 11.23
N GLN A 32 -16.12 6.94 11.84
CA GLN A 32 -17.38 6.20 11.70
C GLN A 32 -17.90 6.15 10.25
N GLU A 33 -17.52 7.10 9.39
CA GLU A 33 -17.97 7.13 7.99
C GLU A 33 -17.23 6.14 7.09
N VAL A 34 -16.06 5.66 7.52
CA VAL A 34 -15.27 4.67 6.78
C VAL A 34 -15.37 3.33 7.50
N PRO A 35 -16.06 2.33 6.93
CA PRO A 35 -16.12 1.00 7.53
C PRO A 35 -14.72 0.45 7.77
N SER A 36 -14.42 0.07 9.02
CA SER A 36 -13.11 -0.44 9.42
C SER A 36 -12.66 -1.64 8.58
N GLU A 37 -13.60 -2.48 8.14
CA GLU A 37 -13.37 -3.59 7.22
C GLU A 37 -12.78 -3.13 5.88
N LYS A 38 -13.29 -2.04 5.30
CA LYS A 38 -12.77 -1.50 4.04
C LYS A 38 -11.37 -0.94 4.19
N LEU A 39 -11.09 -0.24 5.30
CA LEU A 39 -9.74 0.23 5.62
C LEU A 39 -8.78 -0.95 5.81
N SER A 40 -9.22 -2.01 6.52
CA SER A 40 -8.41 -3.21 6.72
C SER A 40 -8.08 -3.91 5.40
N VAL A 41 -9.00 -3.95 4.44
CA VAL A 41 -8.72 -4.51 3.11
C VAL A 41 -7.68 -3.66 2.39
N LEU A 42 -7.84 -2.34 2.36
CA LEU A 42 -6.91 -1.45 1.66
C LEU A 42 -5.50 -1.48 2.27
N ILE A 43 -5.41 -1.42 3.60
CA ILE A 43 -4.14 -1.55 4.32
C ILE A 43 -3.52 -2.93 4.07
N GLY A 44 -4.33 -3.99 4.06
CA GLY A 44 -3.87 -5.35 3.76
C GLY A 44 -3.23 -5.46 2.39
N LEU A 45 -3.87 -4.91 1.36
CA LEU A 45 -3.34 -4.89 -0.01
C LEU A 45 -1.99 -4.18 -0.10
N VAL A 46 -1.87 -3.01 0.53
CA VAL A 46 -0.60 -2.25 0.56
C VAL A 46 0.47 -3.03 1.33
N ALA A 47 0.10 -3.63 2.47
CA ALA A 47 1.03 -4.41 3.28
C ALA A 47 1.53 -5.67 2.57
N ASP A 48 0.67 -6.36 1.82
CA ASP A 48 1.05 -7.54 1.06
C ASP A 48 1.95 -7.17 -0.13
N GLU A 49 1.66 -6.08 -0.84
CA GLU A 49 2.55 -5.56 -1.91
C GLU A 49 3.94 -5.18 -1.37
N ILE A 50 4.02 -4.55 -0.20
CA ILE A 50 5.30 -4.23 0.46
C ILE A 50 6.08 -5.50 0.81
N LYS A 51 5.40 -6.54 1.31
CA LYS A 51 6.04 -7.83 1.64
C LYS A 51 6.58 -8.49 0.38
N ASP A 52 5.77 -8.57 -0.67
CA ASP A 52 6.15 -9.19 -1.95
C ASP A 52 7.37 -8.46 -2.54
N CYS A 53 7.35 -7.13 -2.58
CA CYS A 53 8.51 -6.34 -3.02
C CYS A 53 9.74 -6.58 -2.16
N ALA A 54 9.58 -6.64 -0.83
CA ALA A 54 10.70 -6.90 0.08
C ALA A 54 11.28 -8.31 -0.08
N GLU A 55 10.45 -9.32 -0.35
CA GLU A 55 10.89 -10.69 -0.64
C GLU A 55 11.63 -10.77 -1.98
N GLU A 56 11.10 -10.15 -3.03
CA GLU A 56 11.73 -10.08 -4.35
C GLU A 56 13.09 -9.36 -4.28
N LEU A 57 13.20 -8.25 -3.55
CA LEU A 57 14.46 -7.52 -3.35
C LEU A 57 15.49 -8.35 -2.57
N ARG A 58 15.06 -9.13 -1.57
CA ARG A 58 15.96 -10.03 -0.80
C ARG A 58 16.47 -11.19 -1.64
N GLN A 59 15.68 -11.70 -2.57
CA GLN A 59 16.07 -12.82 -3.44
C GLN A 59 16.90 -12.37 -4.65
N GLY A 60 16.78 -11.10 -5.05
CA GLY A 60 17.55 -10.48 -6.14
C GLY A 60 18.91 -9.89 -5.73
N HIS A 61 19.36 -10.09 -4.48
CA HIS A 61 20.67 -9.69 -3.95
C HIS A 61 21.53 -10.93 -3.62
#